data_AF-A0A223NVP8-F1
#
_entry.id   AF-A0A223NVP8-F1
#
_cell.length_a   1.000
_cell.length_b   1.000
_cell.length_c   1.000
_cell.angle_alpha   90.00
_cell.angle_beta   90.00
_cell.angle_gamma   90.00
#
_symmetry.space_group_name_H-M   'P 1'
#
loop_
_entity.id
_entity.type
_entity.pdbx_description
1 polymer ?
#
loop_
_entity_poly.entity_id
_entity_poly.type
_entity_poly.pdbx_seq_one_letter_code
_entity_poly.pdbx_strand_id
1 'polypeptide(L)' 'MPAATVGNMCTCAGPPDSIVMGSATVMIGGSPAARMGDSTAHGGSIVGGCPTVLIGG' A
#
# COMPACT_ATOMS: atom_id res chain seq x y z
N MET A 1 -4.83 -12.10 -6.36
CA MET A 1 -4.71 -10.68 -6.76
C MET A 1 -3.22 -10.32 -6.77
N PRO A 2 -2.76 -9.40 -7.65
CA PRO A 2 -1.39 -8.87 -7.59
C PRO A 2 -1.13 -8.12 -6.28
N ALA A 3 0.14 -8.01 -5.89
CA ALA A 3 0.53 -7.21 -4.74
C ALA A 3 0.43 -5.71 -5.05
N ALA A 4 -0.09 -4.94 -4.09
CA ALA A 4 -0.22 -3.49 -4.23
C ALA A 4 1.12 -2.78 -4.01
N THR A 5 1.34 -1.70 -4.76
CA THR A 5 2.53 -0.85 -4.67
C THR A 5 2.15 0.62 -4.55
N VAL A 6 3.11 1.48 -4.22
CA VAL A 6 2.94 2.93 -4.29
C VAL A 6 2.43 3.34 -5.69
N GLY A 7 1.46 4.24 -5.72
CA GLY A 7 0.77 4.71 -6.92
C GLY A 7 -0.46 3.88 -7.32
N ASN A 8 -0.69 2.71 -6.71
CA ASN A 8 -1.89 1.94 -7.00
C ASN A 8 -3.14 2.65 -6.45
N MET A 9 -4.25 2.54 -7.16
CA MET A 9 -5.55 3.02 -6.69
C MET A 9 -6.03 2.16 -5.52
N CYS A 10 -6.61 2.79 -4.51
CA CYS A 10 -7.22 2.13 -3.36
C CYS A 10 -8.58 2.74 -3.04
N THR A 11 -9.44 1.96 -2.39
CA THR A 11 -10.70 2.47 -1.86
C THR A 11 -10.48 2.92 -0.42
N CYS A 12 -10.88 4.15 -0.13
CA CYS A 12 -10.84 4.71 1.21
C CYS A 12 -12.25 5.09 1.67
N ALA A 13 -12.36 5.78 2.82
CA ALA A 13 -13.63 6.37 3.24
C ALA A 13 -13.95 7.59 2.36
N GLY A 14 -14.46 7.35 1.15
CA GLY A 14 -14.73 8.38 0.15
C GLY A 14 -14.49 7.91 -1.29
N PRO A 15 -14.18 8.83 -2.22
CA PRO A 15 -13.80 8.47 -3.59
C PRO A 15 -12.50 7.63 -3.62
N PRO A 16 -12.17 7.00 -4.76
CA PRO A 16 -10.90 6.30 -4.92
C PRO A 16 -9.71 7.21 -4.59
N ASP A 17 -8.73 6.64 -3.89
CA ASP A 17 -7.48 7.30 -3.51
C ASP A 17 -6.28 6.56 -4.12
N SER A 18 -5.07 6.98 -3.77
CA SER A 18 -3.81 6.38 -4.17
C SER A 18 -2.91 6.13 -2.98
N ILE A 19 -2.14 5.05 -3.04
CA ILE A 19 -1.13 4.70 -2.04
C ILE A 19 0.10 5.59 -2.27
N VAL A 20 0.55 6.31 -1.25
CA VAL A 20 1.69 7.25 -1.36
C VAL A 20 2.90 6.87 -0.52
N MET A 21 2.76 5.88 0.36
CA MET A 21 3.85 5.33 1.17
C MET A 21 3.93 3.81 0.97
N GLY A 22 5.14 3.26 1.12
CA GLY A 22 5.43 1.84 0.95
C GLY A 22 6.67 1.43 1.76
N SER A 23 7.11 0.18 1.58
CA SER A 23 8.38 -0.32 2.13
C SER A 23 9.58 0.43 1.58
N ALA A 24 10.56 0.73 2.45
CA ALA A 24 11.82 1.34 2.05
C ALA A 24 12.78 0.36 1.35
N THR A 25 12.59 -0.94 1.55
CA THR A 25 13.57 -1.97 1.13
C THR A 25 12.98 -3.03 0.21
N VAL A 26 11.66 -3.24 0.24
CA VAL A 26 10.98 -4.26 -0.57
C VAL A 26 10.28 -3.61 -1.75
N MET A 27 10.72 -4.01 -2.95
CA MET A 27 10.23 -3.51 -4.22
C MET A 27 9.50 -4.62 -4.98
N ILE A 28 8.38 -4.29 -5.60
CA ILE A 28 7.58 -5.20 -6.45
C ILE A 28 7.44 -4.53 -7.81
N GLY A 29 7.98 -5.17 -8.85
CA GLY A 29 7.99 -4.57 -10.20
C GLY A 29 8.74 -3.23 -10.29
N GLY A 30 9.67 -2.96 -9.37
CA GLY A 30 10.41 -1.70 -9.31
C GLY A 30 9.72 -0.57 -8.52
N SER A 31 8.56 -0.84 -7.92
CA SER A 31 7.85 0.12 -7.07
C SER A 31 7.83 -0.34 -5.60
N PRO A 32 7.84 0.57 -4.61
CA PRO A 32 7.77 0.21 -3.20
C PRO A 32 6.51 -0.59 -2.87
N ALA A 33 6.67 -1.70 -2.14
CA ALA A 33 5.56 -2.57 -1.75
C ALA A 33 4.67 -1.91 -0.69
N ALA A 34 3.34 -1.96 -0.88
CA ALA A 34 2.39 -1.42 0.08
C ALA A 34 2.17 -2.38 1.26
N ARG A 35 2.00 -1.81 2.46
CA ARG A 35 1.86 -2.52 3.74
C ARG A 35 0.74 -1.92 4.57
N MET A 36 0.27 -2.69 5.55
CA MET A 36 -0.67 -2.17 6.54
C MET A 36 -0.02 -1.01 7.31
N GLY A 37 -0.77 0.08 7.48
CA GLY A 37 -0.30 1.32 8.08
C GLY A 37 0.30 2.34 7.11
N ASP A 38 0.65 1.96 5.87
CA ASP A 38 1.16 2.91 4.89
C ASP A 38 0.08 3.94 4.50
N SER A 39 0.50 5.19 4.29
CA SER A 39 -0.38 6.33 4.01
C SER A 39 -0.95 6.34 2.59
N THR A 40 -2.15 6.89 2.47
CA THR A 40 -2.81 7.22 1.19
C THR A 40 -2.79 8.75 0.97
N ALA A 41 -3.05 9.22 -0.25
CA ALA A 41 -2.83 10.63 -0.61
C ALA A 41 -3.71 11.60 0.16
N HIS A 42 -4.92 11.19 0.57
CA HIS A 42 -5.80 12.04 1.39
C HIS A 42 -5.54 11.93 2.91
N GLY A 43 -4.46 11.26 3.31
CA GLY A 43 -4.09 11.08 4.72
C GLY A 43 -4.74 9.87 5.41
N GLY A 44 -5.35 8.96 4.65
CA GLY A 44 -5.79 7.66 5.16
C GLY A 44 -4.61 6.70 5.36
N SER A 45 -4.91 5.50 5.88
CA SER A 45 -3.93 4.41 6.01
C SER A 45 -4.50 3.09 5.54
N ILE A 46 -3.64 2.19 5.06
CA ILE A 46 -4.02 0.84 4.65
C ILE A 46 -4.35 0.02 5.90
N VAL A 47 -5.60 -0.46 6.00
CA VAL A 47 -6.09 -1.20 7.18
C VAL A 47 -6.19 -2.72 6.97
N GLY A 48 -5.90 -3.21 5.76
CA GLY A 48 -6.04 -4.62 5.41
C GLY A 48 -5.01 -5.07 4.38
N GLY A 49 -4.61 -6.34 4.47
CA GLY A 49 -3.65 -6.98 3.57
C GLY A 49 -3.80 -8.50 3.60
N CYS A 50 -2.87 -9.23 2.98
CA CYS A 50 -2.85 -10.68 3.03
C CYS A 50 -2.35 -11.16 4.40
N PRO A 51 -3.15 -11.91 5.20
CA PRO A 51 -2.82 -12.23 6.59
C PRO A 51 -1.59 -13.14 6.75
N THR A 52 -1.19 -13.83 5.68
CA THR A 52 -0.04 -14.74 5.67
C THR A 52 1.23 -14.11 5.08
N VAL A 53 1.17 -12.86 4.61
CA VAL A 53 2.31 -12.17 3.98
C VAL A 53 2.68 -10.94 4.81
N LEU A 54 3.89 -10.96 5.36
CA LEU A 54 4.47 -9.85 6.09
C LEU A 54 5.62 -9.25 5.28
N ILE A 55 5.56 -7.95 5.02
CA ILE A 55 6.63 -7.22 4.34
C ILE A 55 7.41 -6.42 5.38
N GLY A 56 8.62 -6.89 5.69
CA GLY A 56 9.57 -6.21 6.58
C GLY A 56 10.35 -5.11 5.86
N GLY A 57 11.03 -4.26 6.65
CA GLY A 57 11.82 -3.13 6.15
C GLY A 57 11.60 -1.87 6.96
#